data_AF-A0A0S6WVZ4-F1
#
_entry.id   AF-A0A0S6WVZ4-F1
#
_cell.length_a   1.000
_cell.length_b   1.000
_cell.length_c   1.000
_cell.angle_alpha   90.00
_cell.angle_beta   90.00
_cell.angle_gamma   90.00
#
_symmetry.space_group_name_H-M   'P 1'
#
loop_
_entity.id
_entity.type
_entity.pdbx_description
1 polymer ?
#
loop_
_entity_poly.entity_id
_entity_poly.type
_entity_poly.pdbx_seq_one_letter_code
_entity_poly.pdbx_strand_id
1 'polypeptide(L)'
;MGGLAGRGARLEIAVSGGEANADGSRSALLIDESYNANPASMRATLAQLGRTNAKRRIAVLGAMKELGTHGPGYHVALEEPIREAGVDYLVLVGDEMLPLVRELETRADAGENAASSLGKPVASRIARV
;
A
#
# COMPACT_ATOMS: atom_id res chain seq x y z
N MET A 1 21.78 -10.42 3.60
CA MET A 1 21.59 -10.37 2.13
C MET A 1 20.59 -9.26 1.83
N GLY A 2 21.05 -8.02 1.69
CA GLY A 2 20.18 -6.89 1.34
C GLY A 2 19.87 -6.95 -0.16
N GLY A 3 18.58 -6.99 -0.51
CA GLY A 3 18.15 -6.93 -1.91
C GLY A 3 18.59 -5.63 -2.60
N LEU A 4 18.44 -5.57 -3.91
CA LEU A 4 18.69 -4.34 -4.67
C LEU A 4 17.67 -3.28 -4.27
N ALA A 5 18.11 -2.04 -4.02
CA ALA A 5 17.22 -0.92 -3.72
C ALA A 5 16.13 -0.80 -4.80
N GLY A 6 14.89 -0.59 -4.35
CA GLY A 6 13.69 -0.55 -5.20
C GLY A 6 13.21 -1.89 -5.75
N ARG A 7 13.90 -3.01 -5.48
CA ARG A 7 13.63 -4.32 -6.10
C ARG A 7 13.55 -5.44 -5.06
N GLY A 8 12.68 -5.25 -4.08
CA GLY A 8 12.42 -6.21 -3.01
C GLY A 8 13.43 -6.15 -1.87
N ALA A 9 14.15 -5.03 -1.72
CA ALA A 9 15.02 -4.83 -0.56
C ALA A 9 14.20 -4.87 0.73
N ARG A 10 14.70 -5.59 1.72
CA ARG A 10 14.08 -5.75 3.04
C ARG A 10 14.99 -5.10 4.06
N LEU A 11 14.51 -4.03 4.67
CA LEU A 11 15.30 -3.15 5.54
C LEU A 11 14.58 -3.01 6.88
N GLU A 12 15.30 -3.21 7.98
CA GLU A 12 14.80 -2.70 9.26
C GLU A 12 15.09 -1.20 9.35
N ILE A 13 14.05 -0.44 9.66
CA ILE A 13 14.13 1.00 9.85
C ILE A 13 13.75 1.33 11.29
N ALA A 14 14.48 2.27 11.91
CA ALA A 14 14.10 2.80 13.21
C ALA A 14 12.82 3.65 13.08
N VAL A 15 11.89 3.48 14.00
CA VAL A 15 10.64 4.24 14.05
C VAL A 15 10.43 4.85 15.43
N SER A 16 9.75 6.00 15.51
CA SER A 16 9.52 6.70 16.77
C SER A 16 8.33 6.15 17.58
N GLY A 17 7.48 5.33 16.96
CA GLY A 17 6.28 4.74 17.56
C GLY A 17 6.17 3.23 17.32
N GLY A 18 5.04 2.64 17.68
CA GLY A 18 4.83 1.19 17.62
C GLY A 18 5.19 0.50 18.94
N GLU A 19 5.18 -0.84 18.98
CA GLU A 19 5.62 -1.58 20.15
C GLU A 19 7.15 -1.60 20.26
N ALA A 20 7.68 -1.69 21.48
CA ALA A 20 9.12 -1.78 21.70
C ALA A 20 9.59 -3.22 21.51
N ASN A 21 10.75 -3.37 20.89
CA ASN A 21 11.53 -4.60 20.87
C ASN A 21 12.04 -4.92 22.28
N ALA A 22 12.58 -6.13 22.47
CA ALA A 22 13.08 -6.59 23.78
C ALA A 22 14.20 -5.70 24.35
N ASP A 23 14.96 -5.02 23.49
CA ASP A 23 16.04 -4.09 23.86
C ASP A 23 15.54 -2.64 24.06
N GLY A 24 14.22 -2.41 23.97
CA GLY A 24 13.61 -1.08 24.08
C GLY A 24 13.64 -0.26 22.79
N SER A 25 14.33 -0.73 21.73
CA SER A 25 14.30 -0.09 20.42
C SER A 25 12.92 -0.26 19.76
N ARG A 26 12.64 0.53 18.72
CA ARG A 26 11.42 0.40 17.91
C ARG A 26 11.84 0.37 16.45
N SER A 27 11.48 -0.71 15.75
CA SER A 27 11.76 -0.85 14.33
C SER A 27 10.53 -1.30 13.55
N ALA A 28 10.58 -1.07 12.24
CA ALA A 28 9.62 -1.60 11.28
C ALA A 28 10.38 -2.24 10.13
N LEU A 29 9.77 -3.27 9.52
CA LEU A 29 10.28 -3.85 8.30
C LEU A 29 9.76 -3.06 7.10
N LEU A 30 10.67 -2.44 6.36
CA LEU A 30 10.41 -1.84 5.05
C LEU A 30 10.68 -2.87 3.95
N ILE A 31 9.69 -3.07 3.08
CA ILE A 31 9.83 -3.82 1.83
C ILE A 31 9.83 -2.79 0.69
N ASP A 32 10.99 -2.56 0.09
CA ASP A 32 11.18 -1.57 -0.96
C ASP A 32 11.05 -2.18 -2.36
N GLU A 33 9.90 -1.94 -2.99
CA GLU A 33 9.56 -2.29 -4.37
C GLU A 33 9.30 -1.04 -5.23
N SER A 34 9.95 0.07 -4.89
CA SER A 34 9.72 1.38 -5.52
C SER A 34 10.16 1.48 -7.00
N TYR A 35 10.91 0.50 -7.53
CA TYR A 35 11.39 0.54 -8.92
C TYR A 35 10.28 0.20 -9.93
N ASN A 36 9.40 -0.78 -9.61
CA ASN A 36 8.48 -1.35 -10.59
C ASN A 36 7.01 -1.21 -10.20
N ALA A 37 6.33 -0.26 -10.86
CA ALA A 37 4.92 0.00 -10.69
C ALA A 37 4.09 -0.53 -11.86
N ASN A 38 4.09 -1.85 -12.07
CA ASN A 38 3.20 -2.52 -13.03
C ASN A 38 2.19 -3.45 -12.31
N PRO A 39 1.11 -3.88 -12.96
CA PRO A 39 0.05 -4.65 -12.30
C PRO A 39 0.53 -5.99 -11.70
N ALA A 40 1.48 -6.67 -12.37
CA ALA A 40 1.98 -7.95 -11.90
C ALA A 40 2.92 -7.79 -10.69
N SER A 41 3.83 -6.81 -10.72
CA SER A 41 4.73 -6.54 -9.60
C SER A 41 3.95 -6.11 -8.36
N MET A 42 2.99 -5.18 -8.49
CA MET A 42 2.19 -4.72 -7.35
C MET A 42 1.40 -5.84 -6.67
N ARG A 43 0.76 -6.73 -7.46
CA ARG A 43 0.07 -7.90 -6.91
C ARG A 43 1.02 -8.84 -6.16
N ALA A 44 2.19 -9.11 -6.74
CA ALA A 44 3.20 -9.94 -6.09
C ALA A 44 3.71 -9.32 -4.78
N THR A 45 3.97 -8.01 -4.76
CA THR A 45 4.39 -7.27 -3.57
C THR A 45 3.33 -7.30 -2.47
N LEU A 46 2.05 -7.09 -2.81
CA LEU A 46 0.95 -7.16 -1.85
C LEU A 46 0.78 -8.58 -1.28
N ALA A 47 0.86 -9.60 -2.12
CA ALA A 47 0.85 -11.00 -1.66
C ALA A 47 2.02 -11.30 -0.71
N GLN A 48 3.22 -10.76 -0.98
CA GLN A 48 4.37 -10.87 -0.08
C GLN A 48 4.16 -10.12 1.25
N LEU A 49 3.54 -8.95 1.21
CA LEU A 49 3.18 -8.19 2.41
C LEU A 49 2.21 -8.99 3.30
N GLY A 50 1.19 -9.61 2.71
CA GLY A 50 0.24 -10.45 3.43
C GLY A 50 0.88 -11.66 4.12
N ARG A 51 1.87 -12.29 3.47
CA ARG A 51 2.63 -13.42 4.04
C ARG A 51 3.69 -13.01 5.06
N THR A 52 4.03 -11.72 5.15
CA THR A 52 5.03 -11.23 6.10
C THR A 52 4.39 -11.13 7.49
N ASN A 53 5.03 -11.72 8.50
CA ASN A 53 4.57 -11.63 9.88
C ASN A 53 4.66 -10.17 10.36
N ALA A 54 3.53 -9.58 10.70
CA ALA A 54 3.43 -8.21 11.17
C ALA A 54 2.15 -8.03 12.00
N LYS A 55 2.23 -7.22 13.06
CA LYS A 55 1.05 -6.77 13.82
C LYS A 55 0.26 -5.68 13.10
N ARG A 56 0.94 -4.88 12.27
CA ARG A 56 0.37 -3.81 11.46
C ARG A 56 1.04 -3.80 10.10
N ARG A 57 0.25 -3.75 9.03
CA ARG A 57 0.69 -3.67 7.63
C ARG A 57 0.30 -2.32 7.06
N ILE A 58 1.29 -1.65 6.48
CA ILE A 58 1.11 -0.36 5.81
C ILE A 58 1.54 -0.56 4.36
N ALA A 59 0.68 -0.16 3.42
CA ALA A 59 1.00 -0.17 2.00
C ALA A 59 1.05 1.28 1.48
N VAL A 60 2.12 1.60 0.75
CA VAL A 60 2.29 2.88 0.06
C VAL A 60 2.41 2.57 -1.43
N LEU A 61 1.39 2.93 -2.22
CA LEU A 61 1.29 2.57 -3.62
C LEU A 61 1.23 3.83 -4.50
N GLY A 62 2.15 3.94 -5.44
CA GLY A 62 2.11 4.97 -6.49
C GLY A 62 1.33 4.51 -7.72
N ALA A 63 0.91 5.47 -8.54
CA ALA A 63 0.26 5.22 -9.83
C ALA A 63 1.15 4.38 -10.79
N MET A 64 0.52 3.41 -11.45
CA MET A 64 1.11 2.69 -12.58
C MET A 64 0.98 3.54 -13.85
N LYS A 65 2.12 3.88 -14.47
CA LYS A 65 2.17 4.73 -15.68
C LYS A 65 2.14 3.88 -16.96
N GLU A 66 1.91 4.53 -18.09
CA GLU A 66 1.98 3.91 -19.44
C GLU A 66 1.00 2.72 -19.67
N LEU A 67 -0.13 2.68 -18.96
CA LEU A 67 -1.14 1.61 -19.07
C LEU A 67 -2.21 1.87 -20.16
N GLY A 68 -2.13 2.99 -20.86
CA GLY A 68 -3.11 3.40 -21.86
C GLY A 68 -4.55 3.47 -21.32
N THR A 69 -5.52 3.14 -22.16
CA THR A 69 -6.96 3.22 -21.85
C THR A 69 -7.41 2.24 -20.76
N HIS A 70 -6.63 1.20 -20.47
CA HIS A 70 -6.95 0.19 -19.46
C HIS A 70 -6.45 0.58 -18.06
N GLY A 71 -5.69 1.67 -17.93
CA GLY A 71 -5.10 2.14 -16.67
C GLY A 71 -6.07 2.14 -15.48
N PRO A 72 -7.26 2.75 -15.57
CA PRO A 72 -8.21 2.77 -14.45
C PRO A 72 -8.57 1.37 -13.92
N GLY A 73 -8.83 0.41 -14.83
CA GLY A 73 -9.20 -0.95 -14.46
C GLY A 73 -8.07 -1.69 -13.72
N TYR A 74 -6.82 -1.47 -14.13
CA TYR A 74 -5.68 -2.07 -13.43
C TYR A 74 -5.50 -1.54 -12.01
N HIS A 75 -5.76 -0.26 -11.79
CA HIS A 75 -5.71 0.32 -10.45
C HIS A 75 -6.84 -0.21 -9.56
N VAL A 76 -8.08 -0.27 -10.07
CA VAL A 76 -9.23 -0.86 -9.37
C VAL A 76 -8.95 -2.33 -8.99
N ALA A 77 -8.32 -3.09 -9.88
CA ALA A 77 -7.95 -4.48 -9.65
C ALA A 77 -6.89 -4.70 -8.53
N LEU A 78 -6.39 -3.65 -7.88
CA LEU A 78 -5.56 -3.76 -6.68
C LEU A 78 -6.39 -3.89 -5.40
N GLU A 79 -7.70 -3.63 -5.44
CA GLU A 79 -8.57 -3.74 -4.26
C GLU A 79 -8.46 -5.11 -3.58
N GLU A 80 -8.68 -6.18 -4.34
CA GLU A 80 -8.66 -7.55 -3.80
C GLU A 80 -7.29 -7.90 -3.22
N PRO A 81 -6.17 -7.70 -3.94
CA PRO A 81 -4.82 -7.88 -3.39
C PRO A 81 -4.54 -7.08 -2.10
N ILE A 82 -5.04 -5.84 -1.99
CA ILE A 82 -4.88 -5.00 -0.79
C ILE A 82 -5.62 -5.63 0.39
N ARG A 83 -6.85 -6.09 0.17
CA ARG A 83 -7.69 -6.73 1.18
C ARG A 83 -7.09 -8.07 1.61
N GLU A 84 -6.68 -8.92 0.67
CA GLU A 84 -6.03 -10.20 0.95
C GLU A 84 -4.72 -10.06 1.71
N ALA A 85 -3.97 -8.98 1.44
CA ALA A 85 -2.75 -8.67 2.16
C ALA A 85 -2.99 -8.24 3.62
N GLY A 86 -4.24 -8.00 4.03
CA GLY A 86 -4.58 -7.54 5.38
C GLY A 86 -3.94 -6.20 5.69
N VAL A 87 -3.97 -5.26 4.74
CA VAL A 87 -3.44 -3.90 4.91
C VAL A 87 -4.29 -3.15 5.94
N ASP A 88 -3.66 -2.59 6.97
CA ASP A 88 -4.34 -1.79 7.98
C ASP A 88 -4.42 -0.30 7.59
N TYR A 89 -3.37 0.18 6.91
CA TYR A 89 -3.26 1.56 6.43
C TYR A 89 -2.75 1.58 4.99
N LEU A 90 -3.47 2.31 4.14
CA LEU A 90 -3.16 2.43 2.72
C LEU A 90 -2.90 3.91 2.36
N VAL A 91 -1.78 4.17 1.71
CA VAL A 91 -1.44 5.47 1.13
C VAL A 91 -1.36 5.31 -0.38
N LEU A 92 -2.22 6.04 -1.10
CA LEU A 92 -2.27 6.03 -2.56
C LEU A 92 -1.72 7.35 -3.10
N VAL A 93 -0.82 7.29 -4.08
CA VAL A 93 -0.12 8.47 -4.61
C VAL A 93 -0.32 8.56 -6.13
N GLY A 94 -0.89 9.69 -6.57
CA GLY A 94 -1.13 10.01 -7.98
C GLY A 94 -2.63 9.99 -8.35
N ASP A 95 -3.01 10.88 -9.28
CA ASP A 95 -4.40 11.05 -9.71
C ASP A 95 -4.97 9.79 -10.37
N GLU A 96 -4.12 8.96 -10.99
CA GLU A 96 -4.53 7.70 -11.59
C GLU A 96 -5.01 6.65 -10.57
N MET A 97 -4.75 6.87 -9.27
CA MET A 97 -5.26 6.02 -8.18
C MET A 97 -6.73 6.33 -7.81
N LEU A 98 -7.29 7.45 -8.29
CA LEU A 98 -8.67 7.86 -7.95
C LEU A 98 -9.74 6.80 -8.23
N PRO A 99 -9.68 6.01 -9.33
CA PRO A 99 -10.62 4.90 -9.54
C PRO A 99 -10.58 3.87 -8.40
N LEU A 100 -9.39 3.52 -7.90
CA LEU A 100 -9.24 2.60 -6.76
C LEU A 100 -9.80 3.20 -5.47
N VAL A 101 -9.58 4.51 -5.23
CA VAL A 101 -10.16 5.21 -4.07
C VAL A 101 -11.68 5.06 -4.06
N ARG A 102 -12.34 5.32 -5.20
CA ARG A 102 -13.80 5.22 -5.33
C ARG A 102 -14.32 3.80 -5.09
N GLU A 103 -13.60 2.79 -5.59
CA GLU A 103 -13.95 1.38 -5.35
C GLU A 103 -13.89 1.04 -3.85
N LEU A 104 -12.82 1.45 -3.17
CA LEU A 104 -12.63 1.22 -1.74
C LEU A 104 -13.70 1.94 -0.90
N GLU A 105 -14.05 3.17 -1.25
CA GLU A 105 -15.13 3.93 -0.60
C GLU A 105 -16.48 3.23 -0.76
N THR A 106 -16.81 2.79 -2.00
CA THR A 106 -18.07 2.10 -2.29
C THR A 106 -18.23 0.82 -1.46
N ARG A 107 -17.15 0.06 -1.27
CA ARG A 107 -17.16 -1.16 -0.45
C ARG A 107 -17.24 -0.89 1.05
N ALA A 108 -16.57 0.16 1.52
CA ALA A 108 -16.67 0.57 2.92
C ALA A 108 -18.11 0.99 3.26
N ASP A 109 -18.78 1.72 2.37
CA ASP A 109 -20.19 2.10 2.51
C ASP A 109 -21.13 0.87 2.49
N ALA A 110 -20.74 -0.21 1.80
CA ALA A 110 -21.45 -1.49 1.81
C ALA A 110 -21.23 -2.32 3.08
N GLY A 111 -20.42 -1.85 4.04
CA GLY A 111 -20.14 -2.52 5.31
C GLY A 111 -19.10 -3.63 5.23
N GLU A 112 -18.34 -3.71 4.13
CA GLU A 112 -17.19 -4.61 4.04
C GLU A 112 -16.02 -4.02 4.82
N ASN A 113 -15.28 -4.86 5.57
CA ASN A 113 -14.06 -4.45 6.28
C ASN A 113 -12.96 -4.10 5.25
N ALA A 114 -13.02 -2.90 4.70
CA ALA A 114 -11.94 -2.29 3.96
C ALA A 114 -10.83 -1.90 4.95
N ALA A 115 -9.57 -1.98 4.51
CA ALA A 115 -8.44 -1.37 5.20
C ALA A 115 -8.85 0.03 5.67
N SER A 116 -8.68 0.35 6.98
CA SER A 116 -9.09 1.66 7.48
C SER A 116 -8.33 2.72 6.68
N SER A 117 -9.06 3.50 5.89
CA SER A 117 -8.53 4.62 5.11
C SER A 117 -8.18 5.75 6.08
N LEU A 118 -7.14 5.54 6.88
CA LEU A 118 -6.56 6.54 7.76
C LEU A 118 -5.31 7.14 7.12
N GLY A 119 -5.52 7.83 5.99
CA GLY A 119 -5.29 9.27 6.01
C GLY A 119 -6.66 9.90 6.24
N LYS A 120 -6.79 10.95 7.06
CA LYS A 120 -8.07 11.68 7.26
C LYS A 120 -8.85 11.75 5.93
N PRO A 121 -10.20 11.67 5.91
CA PRO A 121 -10.93 12.12 4.75
C PRO A 121 -10.53 13.58 4.56
N VAL A 122 -9.59 13.82 3.65
CA VAL A 122 -9.44 15.10 3.04
C VAL A 122 -10.71 15.17 2.22
N ALA A 123 -11.76 15.73 2.82
CA ALA A 123 -12.86 16.30 2.08
C ALA A 123 -12.25 16.92 0.83
N SER A 124 -12.49 16.30 -0.33
CA SER A 124 -12.30 16.93 -1.63
C SER A 124 -11.13 17.92 -1.71
N ARG A 125 -9.90 17.50 -1.39
CA ARG A 125 -8.71 18.31 -1.69
C ARG A 125 -7.63 17.43 -2.26
N ILE A 126 -7.69 17.33 -3.58
CA ILE A 126 -6.55 17.20 -4.48
C ILE A 126 -5.39 18.02 -3.89
N ALA A 127 -4.40 17.35 -3.30
CA ALA A 127 -3.08 17.93 -3.13
C ALA A 127 -2.38 17.81 -4.49
N ARG A 128 -2.56 18.83 -5.33
CA ARG A 128 -1.65 19.09 -6.45
C ARG A 128 -0.30 19.45 -5.84
N VAL A 129 0.72 18.67 -6.12
CA VAL A 129 2.09 19.21 -6.16
C VAL A 129 2.22 20.03 -7.43
#